data_AF-V6KEX2-F1
#
_entry.id   AF-V6KEX2-F1
#
_cell.length_a   1.000
_cell.length_b   1.000
_cell.length_c   1.000
_cell.angle_alpha   90.00
_cell.angle_beta   90.00
_cell.angle_gamma   90.00
#
_symmetry.space_group_name_H-M   'P 1'
#
loop_
_entity.id
_entity.type
_entity.pdbx_description
1 polymer ?
#
loop_
_entity_poly.entity_id
_entity_poly.type
_entity_poly.pdbx_seq_one_letter_code
_entity_poly.pdbx_strand_id
1 'polypeptide(L)'
;MADAVVPVSLALKGEQYANELWRYKNAAGPQQQYFRMGLAAVLWRFPAMHEKCIRAHCAVSSFDIVTTVPSTSGRTTHPLRALVAEMAEVTRGRHRDLLAPTPEAVHLGRAASSRRYASAALRGENVLLIDDTGQPATTRSPQQPR
;
A
#
# COMPACT_ATOMS: atom_id res chain seq x y z
N MET A 1 13.44 -1.70 6.62
CA MET A 1 13.25 -1.88 5.16
C MET A 1 12.38 -3.12 4.97
N ALA A 2 11.57 -3.19 3.91
CA ALA A 2 10.77 -4.38 3.64
C ALA A 2 11.65 -5.49 3.05
N ASP A 3 11.36 -6.75 3.36
CA ASP A 3 12.08 -7.92 2.83
C ASP A 3 11.85 -8.10 1.33
N ALA A 4 10.68 -7.70 0.85
CA ALA A 4 10.34 -7.68 -0.57
C ALA A 4 9.42 -6.50 -0.91
N VAL A 5 9.58 -5.96 -2.11
CA VAL A 5 8.65 -4.97 -2.70
C VAL A 5 8.26 -5.48 -4.08
N VAL A 6 6.97 -5.68 -4.30
CA VAL A 6 6.45 -6.18 -5.57
C VAL A 6 5.57 -5.12 -6.23
N PRO A 7 6.01 -4.53 -7.35
CA PRO A 7 5.18 -3.57 -8.08
C PRO A 7 4.02 -4.30 -8.75
N VAL A 8 2.79 -3.91 -8.43
CA VAL A 8 1.57 -4.46 -9.07
C VAL A 8 1.35 -3.82 -10.44
N SER A 9 1.64 -2.53 -10.55
CA SER A 9 1.39 -1.73 -11.76
C SER A 9 2.22 -0.46 -11.72
N LEU A 10 2.55 0.07 -12.89
CA LEU A 10 3.25 1.34 -13.05
C LEU A 10 2.29 2.37 -13.65
N ALA A 11 2.19 3.54 -13.03
CA ALA A 11 1.32 4.62 -13.47
C ALA A 11 2.16 5.83 -13.88
N LEU A 12 2.56 5.89 -15.16
CA LEU A 12 3.34 7.02 -15.64
C LEU A 12 2.46 8.28 -15.73
N LYS A 13 3.05 9.42 -15.39
CA LYS A 13 2.33 10.70 -15.38
C LYS A 13 1.78 11.00 -16.79
N GLY A 14 0.49 11.27 -16.87
CA GLY A 14 -0.20 11.57 -18.13
C GLY A 14 -0.86 10.35 -18.79
N GLU A 15 -0.66 9.15 -18.27
CA GLU A 15 -1.32 7.95 -18.78
C GLU A 15 -2.70 7.70 -18.15
N GLN A 16 -3.51 6.88 -18.83
CA GLN A 16 -4.85 6.52 -18.38
C GLN A 16 -4.83 5.93 -16.96
N TYR A 17 -3.89 5.05 -16.66
CA TYR A 17 -3.84 4.40 -15.34
C TYR A 17 -3.48 5.39 -14.22
N ALA A 18 -2.63 6.38 -14.49
CA ALA A 18 -2.38 7.47 -13.53
C ALA A 18 -3.62 8.33 -13.28
N ASN A 19 -4.43 8.56 -14.32
CA ASN A 19 -5.72 9.23 -14.19
C ASN A 19 -6.72 8.38 -13.38
N GLU A 20 -6.79 7.07 -13.59
CA GLU A 20 -7.64 6.16 -12.81
C GLU A 20 -7.22 6.12 -11.33
N LEU A 21 -5.91 6.03 -11.03
CA LEU A 21 -5.38 6.13 -9.67
C LEU A 21 -5.67 7.50 -9.02
N TRP A 22 -5.64 8.57 -9.79
CA TRP A 22 -6.04 9.87 -9.25
C TRP A 22 -7.55 9.93 -8.99
N ARG A 23 -8.36 9.36 -9.88
CA ARG A 23 -9.84 9.40 -9.79
C ARG A 23 -10.40 8.51 -8.69
N TYR A 24 -9.85 7.33 -8.38
CA TYR A 24 -10.42 6.56 -7.25
C TYR A 24 -10.25 7.29 -5.90
N LYS A 25 -9.20 8.11 -5.76
CA LYS A 25 -8.93 8.93 -4.56
C LYS A 25 -9.84 10.16 -4.48
N ASN A 26 -10.11 10.80 -5.61
CA ASN A 26 -10.66 12.17 -5.64
C ASN A 26 -12.00 12.31 -6.37
N ALA A 27 -12.45 11.32 -7.14
CA ALA A 27 -13.75 11.39 -7.82
C ALA A 27 -14.89 11.37 -6.80
N ALA A 28 -15.92 12.14 -7.10
CA ALA A 28 -17.18 12.21 -6.35
C ALA A 28 -18.34 11.75 -7.22
N GLY A 29 -19.45 11.36 -6.58
CA GLY A 29 -20.66 10.90 -7.27
C GLY A 29 -20.54 9.49 -7.86
N PRO A 30 -21.47 9.10 -8.76
CA PRO A 30 -21.64 7.71 -9.20
C PRO A 30 -20.39 7.08 -9.83
N GLN A 31 -19.54 7.89 -10.47
CA GLN A 31 -18.32 7.42 -11.14
C GLN A 31 -17.25 6.94 -10.15
N GLN A 32 -17.32 7.34 -8.88
CA GLN A 32 -16.36 6.92 -7.86
C GLN A 32 -16.33 5.40 -7.70
N GLN A 33 -17.50 4.76 -7.74
CA GLN A 33 -17.62 3.31 -7.58
C GLN A 33 -16.95 2.57 -8.73
N TYR A 34 -17.05 3.08 -9.96
CA TYR A 34 -16.39 2.51 -11.13
C TYR A 34 -14.86 2.42 -10.95
N PHE A 35 -14.21 3.53 -10.58
CA PHE A 35 -12.75 3.54 -10.38
C PHE A 35 -12.32 2.68 -9.17
N ARG A 36 -13.14 2.65 -8.12
CA ARG A 36 -12.90 1.79 -6.95
C ARG A 36 -13.02 0.30 -7.27
N MET A 37 -14.01 -0.07 -8.08
CA MET A 37 -14.19 -1.46 -8.52
C MET A 37 -13.02 -1.95 -9.38
N GLY A 38 -12.53 -1.12 -10.31
CA GLY A 38 -11.36 -1.48 -11.11
C GLY A 38 -10.13 -1.77 -10.23
N LEU A 39 -9.83 -0.88 -9.28
CA LEU A 39 -8.72 -1.10 -8.34
C LEU A 39 -8.97 -2.29 -7.40
N ALA A 40 -10.19 -2.48 -6.91
CA ALA A 40 -10.55 -3.64 -6.09
C ALA A 40 -10.35 -4.97 -6.83
N ALA A 41 -10.68 -5.02 -8.13
CA ALA A 41 -10.47 -6.21 -8.94
C ALA A 41 -8.98 -6.56 -9.06
N VAL A 42 -8.11 -5.55 -9.23
CA VAL A 42 -6.65 -5.74 -9.22
C VAL A 42 -6.17 -6.22 -7.85
N LEU A 43 -6.61 -5.59 -6.76
CA LEU A 43 -6.27 -5.95 -5.38
C LEU A 43 -6.81 -7.31 -4.95
N TRP A 44 -7.87 -7.80 -5.59
CA TRP A 44 -8.35 -9.17 -5.41
C TRP A 44 -7.52 -10.15 -6.22
N ARG A 45 -7.31 -9.88 -7.52
CA ARG A 45 -6.70 -10.82 -8.45
C ARG A 45 -5.20 -11.01 -8.19
N PHE A 46 -4.47 -9.94 -7.93
CA PHE A 46 -3.02 -10.00 -7.81
C PHE A 46 -2.56 -10.85 -6.61
N PRO A 47 -3.01 -10.63 -5.36
CA PRO A 47 -2.63 -11.48 -4.24
C PRO A 47 -3.11 -12.92 -4.42
N ALA A 48 -4.30 -13.13 -4.99
CA ALA A 48 -4.81 -14.48 -5.27
C ALA A 48 -3.87 -15.31 -6.17
N MET A 49 -3.16 -14.65 -7.10
CA MET A 49 -2.20 -15.32 -7.98
C MET A 49 -0.78 -15.36 -7.41
N HIS A 50 -0.33 -14.30 -6.76
CA HIS A 50 1.08 -14.08 -6.48
C HIS A 50 1.49 -14.25 -5.02
N GLU A 51 0.55 -14.34 -4.07
CA GLU A 51 0.92 -14.43 -2.65
C GLU A 51 1.84 -15.63 -2.36
N LYS A 52 1.66 -16.76 -3.04
CA LYS A 52 2.56 -17.93 -2.92
C LYS A 52 4.00 -17.60 -3.33
N CYS A 53 4.18 -16.89 -4.45
CA CYS A 53 5.50 -16.48 -4.94
C CYS A 53 6.16 -15.49 -3.98
N ILE A 54 5.38 -14.53 -3.47
CA ILE A 54 5.86 -13.51 -2.53
C ILE A 54 6.29 -14.18 -1.23
N ARG A 55 5.47 -15.08 -0.67
CA ARG A 55 5.78 -15.85 0.54
C ARG A 55 7.06 -16.67 0.38
N ALA A 56 7.22 -17.35 -0.76
CA ALA A 56 8.44 -18.10 -1.04
C ALA A 56 9.68 -17.21 -1.09
N HIS A 57 9.57 -16.02 -1.70
CA HIS A 57 10.67 -15.05 -1.77
C HIS A 57 11.01 -14.45 -0.39
N CYS A 58 10.01 -14.19 0.44
CA CYS A 58 10.20 -13.70 1.81
C CYS A 58 10.61 -14.81 2.81
N ALA A 59 10.64 -16.08 2.38
CA ALA A 59 10.85 -17.24 3.25
C ALA A 59 9.86 -17.34 4.44
N VAL A 60 8.59 -16.97 4.21
CA VAL A 60 7.53 -17.02 5.24
C VAL A 60 6.43 -18.02 4.88
N SER A 61 5.85 -18.66 5.90
CA SER A 61 4.77 -19.63 5.73
C SER A 61 3.41 -19.00 5.48
N SER A 62 3.19 -17.72 5.78
CA SER A 62 1.95 -16.98 5.52
C SER A 62 2.20 -15.48 5.67
N PHE A 63 1.28 -14.66 5.17
CA PHE A 63 1.09 -13.31 5.70
C PHE A 63 -0.09 -13.36 6.66
N ASP A 64 0.17 -13.12 7.93
CA ASP A 64 -0.83 -13.25 8.99
C ASP A 64 -1.69 -12.00 9.08
N ILE A 65 -1.09 -10.85 8.74
CA ILE A 65 -1.75 -9.54 8.74
C ILE A 65 -1.58 -8.87 7.38
N VAL A 66 -2.67 -8.29 6.89
CA VAL A 66 -2.65 -7.33 5.79
C VAL A 66 -2.91 -5.94 6.35
N THR A 67 -2.12 -4.94 5.97
CA THR A 67 -2.35 -3.55 6.40
C THR A 67 -2.16 -2.60 5.22
N THR A 68 -2.73 -1.41 5.33
CA THR A 68 -2.58 -0.34 4.33
C THR A 68 -1.79 0.82 4.90
N VAL A 69 -1.17 1.62 4.04
CA VAL A 69 -0.53 2.88 4.45
C VAL A 69 -1.62 3.94 4.68
N PRO A 70 -1.72 4.52 5.89
CA PRO A 70 -2.76 5.50 6.18
C PRO A 70 -2.43 6.85 5.54
N SER A 71 -3.49 7.62 5.27
CA SER A 71 -3.36 8.99 4.77
C SER A 71 -2.67 9.88 5.80
N THR A 72 -1.68 10.67 5.36
CA THR A 72 -1.11 11.76 6.16
C THR A 72 -1.71 13.12 5.82
N SER A 73 -2.69 13.18 4.91
CA SER A 73 -3.26 14.43 4.39
C SER A 73 -4.55 14.85 5.13
N GLY A 74 -4.74 14.44 6.39
CA GLY A 74 -5.91 14.81 7.20
C GLY A 74 -7.24 14.14 6.82
N ARG A 75 -7.25 13.14 5.92
CA ARG A 75 -8.45 12.34 5.62
C ARG A 75 -8.69 11.34 6.74
N THR A 76 -9.92 11.26 7.25
CA THR A 76 -10.31 10.32 8.31
C THR A 76 -10.18 8.86 7.88
N THR A 77 -10.36 8.56 6.59
CA THR A 77 -10.18 7.19 6.06
C THR A 77 -9.61 7.24 4.64
N HIS A 78 -8.53 6.48 4.40
CA HIS A 78 -7.94 6.35 3.07
C HIS A 78 -8.79 5.39 2.22
N PRO A 79 -9.19 5.74 0.97
CA PRO A 79 -10.03 4.85 0.13
C PRO A 79 -9.43 3.46 -0.07
N LEU A 80 -8.10 3.34 -0.17
CA LEU A 80 -7.39 2.06 -0.26
C LEU A 80 -7.73 1.11 0.89
N ARG A 81 -7.86 1.63 2.12
CA ARG A 81 -8.24 0.85 3.29
C ARG A 81 -9.56 0.13 3.04
N ALA A 82 -10.59 0.84 2.58
CA ALA A 82 -11.90 0.25 2.29
C ALA A 82 -11.79 -0.83 1.20
N LEU A 83 -11.00 -0.60 0.14
CA LEU A 83 -10.82 -1.61 -0.91
C LEU A 83 -10.20 -2.91 -0.37
N VAL A 84 -9.14 -2.81 0.43
CA VAL A 84 -8.41 -3.96 0.98
C VAL A 84 -9.18 -4.64 2.11
N ALA A 85 -9.79 -3.85 3.00
CA ALA A 85 -10.48 -4.34 4.19
C ALA A 85 -11.90 -4.83 3.89
N GLU A 86 -12.56 -4.32 2.85
CA GLU A 86 -13.99 -4.54 2.65
C GLU A 86 -14.34 -5.12 1.29
N MET A 87 -13.55 -4.90 0.22
CA MET A 87 -13.91 -5.36 -1.13
C MET A 87 -13.09 -6.57 -1.60
N ALA A 88 -11.79 -6.61 -1.28
CA ALA A 88 -10.91 -7.71 -1.66
C ALA A 88 -11.04 -8.88 -0.66
N GLU A 89 -11.80 -9.91 -1.02
CA GLU A 89 -12.06 -11.10 -0.18
C GLU A 89 -10.77 -11.74 0.37
N VAL A 90 -9.75 -11.84 -0.50
CA VAL A 90 -8.47 -12.49 -0.18
C VAL A 90 -7.67 -11.79 0.92
N THR A 91 -7.99 -10.52 1.21
CA THR A 91 -7.33 -9.71 2.23
C THR A 91 -8.24 -9.38 3.41
N ARG A 92 -9.57 -9.37 3.22
CA ARG A 92 -10.57 -8.94 4.21
C ARG A 92 -10.37 -9.56 5.60
N GLY A 93 -10.30 -10.89 5.70
CA GLY A 93 -10.19 -11.60 6.99
C GLY A 93 -8.91 -11.27 7.78
N ARG A 94 -7.85 -10.87 7.08
CA ARG A 94 -6.52 -10.60 7.64
C ARG A 94 -6.23 -9.10 7.78
N HIS A 95 -7.11 -8.23 7.30
CA HIS A 95 -6.84 -6.80 7.35
C HIS A 95 -6.85 -6.29 8.80
N ARG A 96 -5.80 -5.57 9.22
CA ARG A 96 -5.71 -4.85 10.50
C ARG A 96 -5.09 -3.48 10.27
N ASP A 97 -5.60 -2.47 10.96
CA ASP A 97 -5.01 -1.14 10.97
C ASP A 97 -3.77 -1.15 11.88
N LEU A 98 -2.61 -1.53 11.33
CA LEU A 98 -1.36 -1.59 12.10
C LEU A 98 -0.65 -0.24 12.20
N LEU A 99 -0.84 0.62 11.21
CA LEU A 99 -0.12 1.89 11.10
C LEU A 99 -1.03 3.06 11.45
N ALA A 100 -0.50 4.00 12.23
CA ALA A 100 -1.12 5.29 12.50
C ALA A 100 -0.13 6.42 12.12
N PRO A 101 -0.58 7.48 11.42
CA PRO A 101 0.25 8.67 11.22
C PRO A 101 0.66 9.26 12.57
N THR A 102 1.93 9.61 12.73
CA THR A 102 2.37 10.37 13.90
C THR A 102 2.00 11.86 13.74
N PRO A 103 2.03 12.67 14.81
CA PRO A 103 1.84 14.12 14.70
C PRO A 103 2.82 14.79 13.72
N GLU A 104 4.05 14.28 13.61
CA GLU A 104 5.09 14.82 12.71
C GLU A 104 4.82 14.50 11.23
N ALA A 105 3.96 13.53 10.93
CA ALA A 105 3.70 13.05 9.57
C ALA A 105 3.26 14.16 8.61
N VAL A 106 2.52 15.15 9.11
CA VAL A 106 2.04 16.32 8.35
C VAL A 106 3.21 17.19 7.86
N HIS A 107 4.28 17.30 8.66
CA HIS A 107 5.42 18.18 8.36
C HIS A 107 6.47 17.52 7.47
N LEU A 108 6.44 16.19 7.34
CA LEU A 108 7.44 15.42 6.59
C LEU A 108 7.23 15.45 5.06
N GLY A 109 6.18 16.09 4.56
CA GLY A 109 5.91 16.20 3.12
C GLY A 109 5.86 14.83 2.43
N ARG A 110 6.58 14.66 1.30
CA ARG A 110 6.69 13.39 0.55
C ARG A 110 7.96 12.59 0.86
N ALA A 111 8.83 13.06 1.76
CA ALA A 111 10.09 12.38 2.05
C ALA A 111 9.86 11.05 2.80
N ALA A 112 10.60 10.01 2.42
CA ALA A 112 10.61 8.77 3.18
C ALA A 112 11.17 9.01 4.59
N SER A 113 10.46 8.57 5.62
CA SER A 113 10.87 8.73 7.01
C SER A 113 10.26 7.64 7.87
N SER A 114 11.08 6.98 8.70
CA SER A 114 10.62 6.01 9.69
C SER A 114 9.78 6.63 10.80
N ARG A 115 9.89 7.96 10.99
CA ARG A 115 9.11 8.71 11.98
C ARG A 115 7.72 9.07 11.49
N ARG A 116 7.35 8.73 10.25
CA ARG A 116 6.06 9.11 9.66
C ARG A 116 4.90 8.32 10.25
N TYR A 117 5.13 7.07 10.64
CA TYR A 117 4.09 6.18 11.11
C TYR A 117 4.54 5.48 12.39
N ALA A 118 3.62 5.39 13.35
CA ALA A 118 3.74 4.46 14.47
C ALA A 118 3.05 3.14 14.08
N SER A 119 3.62 2.03 14.53
CA SER A 119 3.04 0.69 14.37
C SER A 119 2.49 0.19 15.68
N ALA A 120 1.36 -0.53 15.65
CA ALA A 120 0.99 -1.44 16.73
C ALA A 120 2.08 -2.51 16.93
N ALA A 121 2.17 -3.05 18.15
CA ALA A 121 3.15 -4.08 18.48
C ALA A 121 2.85 -5.39 17.72
N LEU A 122 3.91 -5.97 17.16
CA LEU A 122 3.89 -7.29 16.50
C LEU A 122 4.61 -8.30 17.40
N ARG A 123 4.10 -9.53 17.43
CA ARG A 123 4.62 -10.69 18.16
C ARG A 123 5.14 -11.76 17.21
N GLY A 124 5.75 -11.34 16.10
CA GLY A 124 6.33 -12.21 15.09
C GLY A 124 5.42 -12.50 13.89
N GLU A 125 4.31 -11.76 13.73
CA GLU A 125 3.45 -11.88 12.57
C GLU A 125 4.12 -11.37 11.29
N ASN A 126 3.87 -12.09 10.20
CA ASN A 126 4.32 -11.68 8.87
C ASN A 126 3.30 -10.72 8.26
N VAL A 127 3.75 -9.54 7.84
CA VAL A 127 2.86 -8.46 7.40
C VAL A 127 2.95 -8.25 5.89
N LEU A 128 1.79 -8.27 5.22
CA LEU A 128 1.64 -7.77 3.85
C LEU A 128 1.17 -6.31 3.90
N LEU A 129 2.06 -5.38 3.55
CA LEU A 129 1.75 -3.96 3.44
C LEU A 129 1.33 -3.61 2.01
N ILE A 130 0.14 -3.00 1.86
CA ILE A 130 -0.37 -2.52 0.57
C ILE A 130 -0.34 -0.99 0.55
N ASP A 131 0.35 -0.44 -0.45
CA ASP A 131 0.44 0.99 -0.71
C ASP A 131 0.03 1.29 -2.16
N ASP A 132 -0.54 2.46 -2.37
CA ASP A 132 -0.90 3.01 -3.68
C ASP A 132 0.00 4.16 -4.12
N THR A 133 1.04 4.46 -3.34
CA THR A 133 2.09 5.41 -3.69
C THR A 133 3.44 4.72 -3.79
N GLY A 134 4.08 4.83 -4.95
CA GLY A 134 5.48 4.47 -5.13
C GLY A 134 6.25 5.67 -5.68
N GLN A 135 7.09 6.29 -4.86
CA GLN A 135 8.40 6.64 -5.41
C GLN A 135 9.24 5.37 -5.33
N PRO A 136 10.01 5.02 -6.38
CA PRO A 136 10.96 3.93 -6.26
C PRO A 136 11.88 4.22 -5.07
N ALA A 137 12.03 3.22 -4.18
CA ALA A 137 13.07 3.27 -3.15
C ALA A 137 14.40 3.53 -3.86
N THR A 138 14.92 4.74 -3.75
CA THR A 138 16.21 5.06 -4.35
C THR A 138 17.26 4.45 -3.45
N THR A 139 17.68 3.23 -3.75
CA THR A 139 18.89 2.66 -3.18
C THR A 139 20.06 3.48 -3.73
N ARG A 140 20.50 4.52 -3.01
CA ARG A 140 21.80 5.12 -3.30
C ARG A 140 22.86 4.09 -2.88
N SER A 141 23.48 3.43 -3.85
CA SER A 141 24.75 2.75 -3.60
C SER A 141 25.77 3.78 -3.11
N PRO A 142 26.60 3.46 -2.11
CA PRO A 142 27.71 4.33 -1.74
C PRO A 142 28.69 4.41 -2.90
N GLN A 143 28.92 5.62 -3.41
CA GLN A 143 30.07 5.88 -4.28
C GLN A 143 31.34 5.55 -3.49
N GLN A 144 32.11 4.58 -3.97
CA GLN A 144 33.49 4.39 -3.52
C GLN A 144 34.31 5.62 -3.93
N PRO A 145 35.13 6.18 -3.03
CA PRO A 145 36.08 7.21 -3.42
C PRO A 145 37.17 6.60 -4.29
N ARG A 146 37.56 7.33 -5.34
CA ARG A 146 38.78 7.07 -6.11
C ARG A 146 39.99 7.56 -5.33
#